data_AF-A0A1B6HJH0-F1
#
_entry.id   AF-A0A1B6HJH0-F1
#
_cell.length_a   1.000
_cell.length_b   1.000
_cell.length_c   1.000
_cell.angle_alpha   90.00
_cell.angle_beta   90.00
_cell.angle_gamma   90.00
#
_symmetry.space_group_name_H-M   'P 1'
#
loop_
_entity.id
_entity.type
_entity.pdbx_description
1 polymer ?
#
loop_
_entity_poly.entity_id
_entity_poly.type
_entity_poly.pdbx_seq_one_letter_code
_entity_poly.pdbx_strand_id
1 'polypeptide(L)'
;MAPEMNSLFIFVLRAILSLLMLALNIGCNVCDYMATKLFTGNDIKDMLDWEPSQAGWGWHLAYAIMEWTLMLVLALTVLTYYPDFRKIRLEEPTLKMKRLWENQNF
;
A
#
# COMPACT_ATOMS: atom_id res chain seq x y z
N MET A 1 -5.96 18.72 18.43
CA MET A 1 -4.97 18.46 17.36
C MET A 1 -3.63 18.23 18.04
N ALA A 2 -2.98 17.07 17.86
CA ALA A 2 -1.73 16.77 18.55
C ALA A 2 -0.54 17.35 17.77
N PRO A 3 0.24 18.31 18.31
CA PRO A 3 1.30 19.00 17.59
C PRO A 3 2.48 18.09 17.21
N GLU A 4 2.74 17.04 17.99
CA GLU A 4 3.68 15.93 17.67
C GLU A 4 3.37 15.24 16.33
N MET A 5 2.10 15.28 15.93
CA MET A 5 1.45 14.45 14.91
C MET A 5 1.37 15.16 13.54
N ASN A 6 1.58 16.48 13.55
CA ASN A 6 1.60 17.34 12.36
C ASN A 6 2.99 17.96 12.17
N SER A 7 4.02 17.29 12.70
CA SER A 7 5.40 17.70 12.48
C SER A 7 5.71 17.64 10.99
N LEU A 8 6.29 18.72 10.47
CA LEU A 8 6.79 18.82 9.10
C LEU A 8 7.65 17.60 8.73
N PHE A 9 8.38 17.05 9.70
CA PHE A 9 9.21 15.87 9.53
C PHE A 9 8.41 14.62 9.10
N ILE A 10 7.33 14.29 9.81
CA ILE A 10 6.50 13.10 9.50
C ILE A 10 5.81 13.29 8.15
N PHE A 11 5.36 14.51 7.85
CA PHE A 11 4.79 14.85 6.55
C PHE A 11 5.80 14.63 5.41
N VAL A 12 7.01 15.18 5.53
CA VAL A 12 8.07 15.02 4.52
C VAL A 12 8.46 13.56 4.37
N LEU A 13 8.60 12.81 5.47
CA LEU A 13 8.91 11.38 5.44
C LEU A 13 7.84 10.60 4.65
N ARG A 14 6.56 10.82 4.94
CA ARG A 14 5.45 10.17 4.23
C ARG A 14 5.41 10.55 2.76
N ALA A 15 5.69 11.80 2.42
CA ALA A 15 5.77 12.26 1.03
C ALA A 15 6.90 11.54 0.27
N ILE A 16 8.09 11.42 0.86
CA ILE A 16 9.23 10.69 0.26
C ILE A 16 8.88 9.21 0.07
N LEU A 17 8.32 8.55 1.09
CA LEU A 17 7.92 7.15 0.99
C LEU A 17 6.84 6.92 -0.08
N SER A 18 5.89 7.85 -0.21
CA SER A 18 4.83 7.78 -1.22
C SER A 18 5.37 7.95 -2.64
N LEU A 19 6.29 8.90 -2.85
CA LEU A 19 6.95 9.10 -4.14
C LEU A 19 7.83 7.89 -4.50
N LEU A 20 8.54 7.33 -3.53
CA LEU A 20 9.35 6.12 -3.71
C LEU A 20 8.47 4.92 -4.08
N MET A 21 7.34 4.73 -3.39
CA MET A 21 6.35 3.70 -3.72
C MET A 21 5.83 3.86 -5.15
N LEU A 22 5.48 5.08 -5.57
CA LEU A 22 5.02 5.35 -6.93
C LEU A 22 6.09 4.97 -7.96
N ALA A 23 7.34 5.39 -7.75
CA ALA A 23 8.44 5.08 -8.65
C ALA A 23 8.70 3.57 -8.75
N LEU A 24 8.71 2.87 -7.61
CA LEU A 24 8.86 1.41 -7.55
C LEU A 24 7.70 0.70 -8.24
N ASN A 25 6.46 1.18 -8.06
CA ASN A 25 5.29 0.58 -8.69
C ASN A 25 5.34 0.71 -10.22
N ILE A 26 5.73 1.88 -10.75
CA ILE A 26 5.97 2.05 -12.19
C ILE A 26 7.07 1.09 -12.67
N GLY A 27 8.17 0.99 -11.91
CA GLY A 27 9.26 0.05 -12.19
C GLY A 27 8.79 -1.40 -12.27
N CYS A 28 8.04 -1.88 -11.28
CA CYS A 28 7.44 -3.22 -11.27
C CYS A 28 6.61 -3.46 -12.53
N ASN A 29 5.69 -2.55 -12.87
CA ASN A 29 4.84 -2.71 -14.07
C ASN A 29 5.66 -2.79 -15.37
N VAL A 30 6.73 -1.97 -15.49
CA VAL A 30 7.61 -2.01 -16.66
C VAL A 30 8.40 -3.32 -16.72
N CYS A 31 8.98 -3.76 -15.59
CA CYS A 31 9.75 -4.99 -15.54
C CYS A 31 8.87 -6.22 -15.81
N ASP A 32 7.66 -6.27 -15.25
CA ASP A 32 6.69 -7.34 -15.48
C ASP A 32 6.27 -7.41 -16.95
N TYR A 33 5.91 -6.25 -17.53
CA TYR A 33 5.57 -6.16 -18.95
C TYR A 33 6.72 -6.66 -19.85
N MET A 34 7.94 -6.23 -19.57
CA MET A 34 9.13 -6.64 -20.33
C MET A 34 9.45 -8.13 -20.15
N ALA A 35 9.34 -8.65 -18.93
CA ALA A 35 9.53 -10.07 -18.63
C ALA A 35 8.50 -10.91 -19.40
N THR A 36 7.22 -10.60 -19.26
CA THR A 36 6.12 -11.33 -19.90
C THR A 36 6.20 -11.28 -21.42
N LYS A 37 6.61 -10.14 -21.99
CA LYS A 37 6.81 -10.03 -23.45
C LYS A 37 7.93 -10.94 -23.97
N LEU A 38 8.99 -11.13 -23.19
CA LEU A 38 10.15 -11.94 -23.57
C LEU A 38 10.00 -13.41 -23.18
N PHE A 39 9.01 -13.74 -22.36
CA PHE A 39 8.74 -15.09 -21.92
C PHE A 39 8.33 -15.99 -23.09
N THR A 40 8.99 -17.15 -23.17
CA THR A 40 8.79 -18.15 -24.24
C THR A 40 8.23 -19.47 -23.73
N GLY A 41 7.90 -19.59 -22.45
CA GLY A 41 7.28 -20.79 -21.88
C GLY A 41 5.81 -20.92 -22.28
N ASN A 42 5.31 -22.15 -22.31
CA ASN A 42 3.94 -22.46 -22.71
C ASN A 42 3.02 -22.77 -21.53
N ASP A 43 3.58 -23.13 -20.37
CA ASP A 43 2.84 -23.47 -19.17
C ASP A 43 3.12 -22.52 -18.00
N ILE A 44 2.17 -22.43 -17.06
CA ILE A 44 2.30 -21.62 -15.82
C ILE A 44 3.48 -22.11 -14.95
N LYS A 45 3.82 -23.40 -15.03
CA LYS A 45 4.97 -23.96 -14.31
C LYS A 45 6.30 -23.36 -14.81
N ASP A 46 6.38 -23.09 -16.11
CA ASP A 46 7.57 -22.49 -16.72
C ASP A 46 7.74 -21.02 -16.29
N MET A 47 6.65 -20.34 -15.89
CA MET A 47 6.71 -18.99 -15.29
C MET A 47 7.24 -18.99 -13.86
N LEU A 48 7.05 -20.10 -13.12
CA LEU A 48 7.49 -20.25 -11.73
C LEU A 48 8.96 -20.66 -11.63
N ASP A 49 9.39 -21.55 -12.52
CA ASP A 49 10.77 -22.06 -12.57
C ASP A 49 11.57 -21.40 -13.69
N TRP A 50 11.64 -20.06 -13.66
CA TRP A 50 12.33 -19.29 -14.71
C TRP A 50 13.85 -19.37 -14.52
N GLU A 51 14.52 -20.03 -15.46
CA GLU A 51 15.98 -20.23 -15.43
C GLU A 51 16.74 -18.99 -15.94
N PRO A 52 17.99 -18.75 -15.44
CA PRO A 52 18.85 -17.66 -15.93
C PRO A 52 19.18 -17.71 -17.42
N SER A 53 19.07 -18.89 -18.03
CA SER A 53 19.31 -19.14 -19.46
C SER A 53 18.16 -18.64 -20.36
N GLN A 54 16.97 -18.43 -19.78
CA GLN A 54 15.76 -18.14 -20.54
C GLN A 54 15.60 -16.63 -20.78
N ALA A 55 14.99 -16.29 -21.93
CA ALA A 55 14.69 -14.91 -22.28
C ALA A 55 13.78 -14.27 -21.23
N GLY A 56 14.01 -13.00 -20.92
CA GLY A 56 13.21 -12.25 -19.93
C GLY A 56 13.59 -12.49 -18.47
N TRP A 57 14.45 -13.47 -18.15
CA TRP A 57 14.83 -13.78 -16.76
C TRP A 57 15.36 -12.58 -15.97
N GLY A 58 16.23 -11.77 -16.59
CA GLY A 58 16.77 -10.57 -15.93
C GLY A 58 15.70 -9.54 -15.56
N TRP A 59 14.68 -9.38 -16.42
CA TRP A 59 13.53 -8.51 -16.15
C TRP A 59 12.64 -9.08 -15.05
N HIS A 60 12.48 -10.40 -15.03
CA HIS A 60 11.74 -11.10 -13.98
C HIS A 60 12.42 -11.00 -12.61
N LEU A 61 13.74 -11.17 -12.54
CA LEU A 61 14.51 -10.98 -11.31
C LEU A 61 14.45 -9.52 -10.84
N ALA A 62 14.60 -8.55 -11.76
CA ALA A 62 14.48 -7.14 -11.43
C ALA A 62 13.07 -6.80 -10.89
N TYR A 63 12.02 -7.35 -11.50
CA TYR A 63 10.65 -7.26 -11.01
C TYR A 63 10.55 -7.75 -9.55
N ALA A 64 11.03 -8.96 -9.26
CA ALA A 64 10.97 -9.53 -7.92
C ALA A 64 11.69 -8.63 -6.90
N ILE A 65 12.90 -8.15 -7.20
CA ILE A 65 13.63 -7.24 -6.32
C ILE A 65 12.84 -5.95 -6.06
N MET A 66 12.25 -5.37 -7.10
CA MET A 66 11.44 -4.15 -6.97
C MET A 66 10.17 -4.39 -6.16
N GLU A 67 9.51 -5.55 -6.35
CA GLU A 67 8.29 -5.93 -5.63
C GLU A 67 8.54 -6.09 -4.13
N TRP A 68 9.59 -6.83 -3.75
CA TRP A 68 9.96 -7.00 -2.34
C TRP A 68 10.40 -5.68 -1.70
N THR A 69 11.09 -4.83 -2.47
CA THR A 69 11.43 -3.47 -2.02
C THR A 69 10.18 -2.62 -1.81
N LEU A 70 9.21 -2.69 -2.74
CA LEU A 70 7.93 -2.00 -2.63
C LEU A 70 7.14 -2.45 -1.39
N MET A 71 7.11 -3.76 -1.11
CA MET A 71 6.49 -4.29 0.11
C MET A 71 7.15 -3.74 1.38
N LEU A 72 8.48 -3.66 1.43
CA LEU A 72 9.20 -3.07 2.55
C LEU A 72 8.83 -1.59 2.75
N VAL A 73 8.81 -0.80 1.67
CA VAL A 73 8.44 0.63 1.73
C VAL A 73 6.98 0.81 2.15
N LEU A 74 6.08 -0.06 1.70
CA LEU A 74 4.68 -0.07 2.15
C LEU A 74 4.58 -0.33 3.65
N ALA A 75 5.29 -1.34 4.17
CA ALA A 75 5.31 -1.64 5.60
C ALA A 75 5.85 -0.47 6.43
N LEU A 76 6.94 0.17 5.98
CA LEU A 76 7.49 1.37 6.61
C LEU A 76 6.50 2.53 6.59
N THR A 77 5.77 2.70 5.48
CA THR A 77 4.73 3.73 5.36
C THR A 77 3.63 3.52 6.40
N VAL A 78 3.12 2.29 6.55
CA VAL A 78 2.12 1.94 7.58
C VAL A 78 2.65 2.21 8.99
N LEU A 79 3.92 1.90 9.26
CA LEU A 79 4.55 2.19 10.55
C LEU A 79 4.56 3.69 10.87
N THR A 80 4.69 4.57 9.87
CA THR A 80 4.58 6.02 10.13
C THR A 80 3.19 6.42 10.64
N TYR A 81 2.13 5.66 10.33
CA TYR A 81 0.75 5.91 10.78
C TYR A 81 0.40 5.18 12.09
N TYR A 82 1.23 4.27 12.57
CA TYR A 82 0.97 3.52 13.80
C TYR A 82 0.64 4.42 15.02
N PRO A 83 1.36 5.53 15.28
CA PRO A 83 1.01 6.43 16.38
C PRO A 83 -0.35 7.13 16.21
N ASP A 84 -0.79 7.33 14.97
CA ASP A 84 -2.07 7.96 14.65
C ASP A 84 -3.22 6.99 14.93
N PHE A 85 -3.07 5.73 14.52
CA PHE A 85 -4.06 4.68 14.79
C PHE A 85 -4.27 4.46 16.29
N ARG A 86 -3.21 4.58 17.10
CA ARG A 86 -3.32 4.47 18.56
C ARG A 86 -4.18 5.55 19.22
N LYS A 87 -4.40 6.69 18.55
CA LYS A 87 -5.16 7.83 19.10
C LYS A 87 -6.62 7.82 18.67
N ILE A 88 -7.00 6.97 17.72
CA ILE A 88 -8.39 6.82 17.29
C ILE A 88 -9.15 6.16 18.45
N ARG A 89 -10.07 6.92 19.05
CA ARG A 89 -11.09 6.37 19.94
C ARG A 89 -12.41 6.32 19.17
N LEU A 90 -12.93 5.12 18.99
CA LEU A 90 -14.29 4.91 18.51
C LEU A 90 -15.21 5.15 19.71
N GLU A 91 -15.79 6.34 19.79
CA GLU A 91 -16.88 6.57 20.74
C GLU A 91 -18.18 6.03 20.14
N GLU A 92 -18.90 5.23 20.92
CA GLU A 92 -20.22 4.77 20.52
C GLU A 92 -21.16 5.98 20.38
N PRO A 93 -21.92 6.10 19.27
CA PRO A 93 -22.87 7.18 19.12
C PRO A 93 -23.94 7.08 20.21
N THR A 94 -24.05 8.11 21.04
CA THR A 94 -25.11 8.19 22.05
C THR A 94 -26.45 8.43 21.35
N LEU A 95 -27.21 7.36 21.15
CA LEU A 95 -28.56 7.43 20.62
C LEU A 95 -29.50 8.07 21.66
N LYS A 96 -29.80 9.36 21.48
CA LYS A 96 -30.86 10.03 22.25
C LYS A 96 -32.23 9.70 21.64
N MET A 97 -32.93 8.74 22.25
CA MET A 97 -34.33 8.45 21.93
C MET A 97 -35.20 9.65 22.33
N LYS A 98 -35.60 10.48 21.36
CA LYS A 98 -36.55 11.57 21.58
C LYS A 98 -37.97 11.03 21.38
N ARG A 99 -38.78 11.03 22.44
CA ARG A 99 -40.19 10.62 22.37
C ARG A 99 -40.95 11.71 21.59
N LEU A 100 -41.42 11.39 20.38
CA LEU A 100 -42.01 12.37 19.44
C LEU A 100 -43.49 12.70 19.72
N TRP A 101 -44.13 12.07 20.71
CA TRP A 101 -45.59 12.05 20.83
C TRP A 101 -46.18 12.83 22.01
N GLU A 102 -45.38 13.56 22.81
CA GLU A 102 -45.90 14.32 23.98
C GLU A 102 -46.61 15.64 23.61
N ASN A 103 -46.72 15.99 22.32
CA ASN A 103 -47.41 17.21 21.84
C ASN A 103 -48.72 16.93 21.08
N GLN A 104 -49.44 15.86 21.40
CA GLN A 104 -50.79 15.62 20.88
C GLN A 104 -51.80 15.72 22.04
N ASN A 105 -51.96 16.92 22.59
CA ASN A 105 -53.11 17.25 23.43
C ASN A 105 -54.33 17.39 22.49
N PHE A 106 -55.21 16.38 22.50
CA PHE A 106 -56.60 16.49 22.03
C PHE A 106 -57.48 16.97 23.17
#